data_AF-A0A2S7KPF9-F1
#
_entry.id   AF-A0A2S7KPF9-F1
#
_cell.length_a   1.000
_cell.length_b   1.000
_cell.length_c   1.000
_cell.angle_alpha   90.00
_cell.angle_beta   90.00
_cell.angle_gamma   90.00
#
_symmetry.space_group_name_H-M   'P 1'
#
loop_
_entity.id
_entity.type
_entity.pdbx_description
1 polymer ?
#
loop_
_entity_poly.entity_id
_entity_poly.type
_entity_poly.pdbx_seq_one_letter_code
_entity_poly.pdbx_strand_id
1 'polypeptide(L)'
;MNAPDQKSKNIGIIAYLTIIGWVIALVMNNEKQSEYASFHIRQMLGIMLTGLAINAITWIQFDYAYFHFADRILQALVFVIWLFGFIPAVQGEKKPIPFLGDYFQDWFKSIG
;
A
#
# COMPACT_ATOMS: atom_id res chain seq x y z
N MET A 1 0.60 -8.49 -21.07
CA MET A 1 -0.55 -7.72 -20.54
C MET A 1 -0.57 -6.37 -21.24
N ASN A 2 -1.74 -5.89 -21.64
CA ASN A 2 -1.88 -4.54 -22.17
C ASN A 2 -1.69 -3.53 -21.02
N ALA A 3 -1.02 -2.41 -21.27
CA ALA A 3 -0.86 -1.35 -20.29
C ALA A 3 -2.25 -0.85 -19.80
N PRO A 4 -2.39 -0.45 -18.52
CA PRO A 4 -3.63 0.15 -18.03
C PRO A 4 -3.92 1.44 -18.79
N ASP A 5 -5.21 1.79 -18.93
CA ASP A 5 -5.56 3.12 -19.43
C ASP A 5 -5.05 4.22 -18.48
N GLN A 6 -4.87 5.42 -19.00
CA GLN A 6 -4.26 6.51 -18.25
C GLN A 6 -5.04 6.89 -16.98
N LYS A 7 -6.38 6.78 -16.98
CA LYS A 7 -7.20 7.09 -15.80
C LYS A 7 -6.94 6.07 -14.71
N SER A 8 -6.98 4.77 -15.05
CA SER A 8 -6.66 3.68 -14.13
C SER A 8 -5.25 3.81 -13.55
N LYS A 9 -4.27 4.15 -14.40
CA LYS A 9 -2.88 4.37 -13.97
C LYS A 9 -2.77 5.50 -12.95
N ASN A 10 -3.42 6.63 -13.22
CA ASN A 10 -3.44 7.77 -12.30
C ASN A 10 -4.07 7.41 -10.95
N ILE A 11 -5.19 6.67 -10.95
CA ILE A 11 -5.83 6.21 -9.71
C ILE A 11 -4.87 5.32 -8.90
N GLY A 12 -4.19 4.38 -9.57
CA GLY A 12 -3.20 3.51 -8.94
C GLY A 12 -2.05 4.28 -8.27
N ILE A 13 -1.53 5.33 -8.92
CA ILE A 13 -0.49 6.20 -8.35
C ILE A 13 -1.03 7.03 -7.17
N ILE A 14 -2.22 7.63 -7.32
CA ILE A 14 -2.88 8.44 -6.28
C ILE A 14 -3.07 7.63 -4.99
N ALA A 15 -3.34 6.33 -5.11
CA ALA A 15 -3.53 5.45 -3.97
C ALA A 15 -2.35 5.47 -2.98
N TYR A 16 -1.12 5.67 -3.45
CA TYR A 16 0.10 5.62 -2.64
C TYR A 16 0.52 6.96 -2.00
N LEU A 17 -0.09 8.08 -2.38
CA LEU A 17 0.44 9.40 -2.01
C LEU A 17 0.30 9.70 -0.51
N THR A 18 -0.90 9.52 0.02
CA THR A 18 -1.23 9.73 1.44
C THR A 18 -2.46 8.88 1.76
N ILE A 19 -2.85 8.81 3.03
CA ILE A 19 -4.15 8.22 3.41
C ILE A 19 -5.32 8.92 2.70
N ILE A 20 -5.23 10.23 2.50
CA ILE A 20 -6.23 11.01 1.75
C ILE A 20 -6.21 10.60 0.27
N GLY A 21 -5.02 10.47 -0.32
CA GLY A 21 -4.84 9.96 -1.68
C GLY A 21 -5.45 8.56 -1.85
N TRP A 22 -5.23 7.67 -0.88
CA TRP A 22 -5.84 6.34 -0.88
C TRP A 22 -7.37 6.38 -0.89
N VAL A 23 -8.00 7.21 -0.04
CA VAL A 23 -9.45 7.39 -0.03
C VAL A 23 -9.96 7.95 -1.37
N ILE A 24 -9.27 8.95 -1.92
CA ILE A 24 -9.60 9.53 -3.23
C ILE A 24 -9.54 8.45 -4.32
N ALA A 25 -8.47 7.65 -4.35
CA ALA A 25 -8.31 6.57 -5.31
C ALA A 25 -9.44 5.55 -5.21
N LEU A 26 -9.83 5.17 -3.98
CA LEU A 26 -10.95 4.27 -3.73
C LEU A 26 -12.27 4.81 -4.29
N VAL A 27 -12.59 6.07 -4.01
CA VAL A 27 -13.81 6.72 -4.51
C VAL A 27 -13.79 6.82 -6.04
N MET A 28 -12.67 7.25 -6.63
CA MET A 28 -12.52 7.36 -8.10
C MET A 28 -12.65 6.01 -8.80
N ASN A 29 -12.18 4.92 -8.18
CA ASN A 29 -12.30 3.58 -8.75
C ASN A 29 -13.74 3.04 -8.64
N ASN A 30 -14.49 3.39 -7.59
CA ASN A 30 -15.89 2.95 -7.44
C ASN A 30 -16.81 3.51 -8.53
N GLU A 31 -16.52 4.68 -9.11
CA GLU A 31 -17.29 5.23 -10.23
C GLU A 31 -17.13 4.40 -11.52
N LYS A 32 -15.91 3.94 -11.78
CA LYS A 32 -15.58 3.11 -12.95
C LYS A 32 -14.44 2.18 -12.57
N GLN A 33 -14.81 0.97 -12.14
CA GLN A 33 -13.85 0.01 -11.62
C GLN A 33 -12.84 -0.42 -12.67
N SER A 34 -11.59 -0.48 -12.23
CA SER A 34 -10.47 -1.00 -12.99
C SER A 34 -9.69 -1.97 -12.12
N GLU A 35 -9.46 -3.16 -12.66
CA GLU A 35 -8.68 -4.20 -11.99
C GLU A 35 -7.27 -3.71 -11.59
N TYR A 36 -6.68 -2.84 -12.42
CA TYR A 36 -5.37 -2.23 -12.15
C TYR A 36 -5.41 -1.30 -10.92
N ALA A 37 -6.40 -0.40 -10.87
CA ALA A 37 -6.54 0.53 -9.77
C ALA A 37 -6.92 -0.21 -8.48
N SER A 38 -7.87 -1.15 -8.54
CA SER A 38 -8.26 -2.00 -7.42
C SER A 38 -7.06 -2.76 -6.84
N PHE A 39 -6.19 -3.30 -7.71
CA PHE A 39 -4.97 -3.98 -7.28
C PHE A 39 -4.09 -3.08 -6.40
N HIS A 40 -3.77 -1.87 -6.88
CA HIS A 40 -2.90 -0.94 -6.15
C HIS A 40 -3.57 -0.33 -4.91
N ILE A 41 -4.89 -0.12 -4.91
CA ILE A 41 -5.66 0.27 -3.73
C ILE A 41 -5.52 -0.79 -2.62
N ARG A 42 -5.67 -2.08 -2.95
CA ARG A 42 -5.50 -3.18 -1.99
C ARG A 42 -4.07 -3.33 -1.50
N GLN A 43 -3.07 -3.23 -2.41
CA GLN A 43 -1.65 -3.25 -2.03
C GLN A 43 -1.36 -2.16 -1.00
N MET A 44 -1.73 -0.92 -1.28
CA MET A 44 -1.47 0.19 -0.36
C MET A 44 -2.24 0.06 0.96
N LEU A 45 -3.48 -0.44 0.93
CA LEU A 45 -4.24 -0.72 2.16
C LEU A 45 -3.50 -1.71 3.06
N GLY A 46 -2.99 -2.81 2.49
CA GLY A 46 -2.20 -3.78 3.23
C GLY A 46 -0.93 -3.17 3.83
N ILE A 47 -0.21 -2.33 3.07
CA ILE A 47 0.98 -1.62 3.57
C ILE A 47 0.64 -0.71 4.75
N MET A 48 -0.45 0.07 4.66
CA MET A 48 -0.91 0.93 5.77
C MET A 48 -1.25 0.12 7.02
N LEU A 49 -1.98 -1.00 6.87
CA LEU A 49 -2.36 -1.84 7.99
C LEU A 49 -1.17 -2.59 8.60
N THR A 50 -0.21 -3.04 7.79
CA THR A 50 1.06 -3.60 8.28
C THR A 50 1.85 -2.54 9.06
N GLY A 51 1.96 -1.32 8.53
CA GLY A 51 2.60 -0.21 9.24
C GLY A 51 1.90 0.11 10.57
N LEU A 52 0.57 0.15 10.58
CA LEU A 52 -0.22 0.35 11.80
C LEU A 52 0.01 -0.75 12.83
N ALA A 53 0.03 -2.02 12.41
CA ALA A 53 0.26 -3.17 13.30
C ALA A 53 1.65 -3.14 13.91
N ILE A 54 2.68 -2.82 13.12
CA ILE A 54 4.06 -2.66 13.60
C ILE A 54 4.13 -1.55 14.65
N ASN A 55 3.54 -0.38 14.37
CA ASN A 55 3.50 0.72 15.33
C ASN A 55 2.74 0.33 16.61
N ALA A 56 1.58 -0.34 16.50
CA ALA A 56 0.84 -0.77 17.68
C ALA A 56 1.66 -1.69 18.60
N ILE A 57 2.49 -2.57 18.03
CA ILE A 57 3.39 -3.47 18.79
C ILE A 57 4.49 -2.66 19.50
N THR A 58 5.11 -1.70 18.82
CA THR A 58 6.19 -0.89 19.41
C THR A 58 5.68 0.05 20.50
N TRP A 59 4.44 0.56 20.38
CA TRP A 59 3.81 1.43 21.38
C TRP A 59 3.50 0.73 22.71
N ILE A 60 3.29 -0.59 22.71
CA ILE A 60 3.03 -1.37 23.94
C ILE A 60 4.33 -1.55 24.76
N GLN A 61 5.49 -1.37 24.14
CA GLN A 61 6.80 -1.59 24.75
C GLN A 61 7.30 -0.28 25.39
N PHE A 62 7.05 -0.13 26.69
CA PHE A 62 7.45 1.04 27.48
C PHE A 62 8.94 1.40 27.31
N ASP A 63 9.19 2.66 26.95
CA ASP A 63 10.33 3.54 27.26
C ASP A 63 11.69 2.90 27.63
N TYR A 64 12.21 1.99 26.82
CA TYR A 64 13.64 1.64 26.85
C TYR A 64 14.33 2.21 25.63
N ALA A 65 15.45 2.92 25.84
CA ALA A 65 16.20 3.59 24.78
C ALA A 65 16.57 2.70 23.58
N TYR A 66 16.69 1.38 23.78
CA TYR A 66 16.94 0.40 22.72
C TYR A 66 15.78 0.26 21.71
N PHE A 67 14.52 0.52 22.12
CA PHE A 67 13.37 0.42 21.22
C PHE A 67 13.32 1.54 20.19
N HIS A 68 13.93 2.70 20.46
CA HIS A 68 13.96 3.80 19.50
C HIS A 68 14.77 3.46 18.24
N PHE A 69 15.85 2.68 18.36
CA PHE A 69 16.64 2.27 17.18
C PHE A 69 15.91 1.23 16.34
N ALA A 70 15.26 0.25 16.99
CA ALA A 70 14.48 -0.78 16.32
C ALA A 70 13.27 -0.18 15.56
N ASP A 71 12.57 0.79 16.15
CA ASP A 71 11.45 1.50 15.53
C ASP A 71 11.87 2.22 14.24
N ARG A 72 13.02 2.91 14.25
CA ARG A 72 13.58 3.58 13.06
C ARG A 72 13.85 2.60 11.92
N ILE A 73 14.38 1.41 12.22
CA ILE A 73 14.63 0.36 11.24
C ILE A 73 13.31 -0.16 10.66
N LEU A 74 12.31 -0.40 11.52
CA LEU A 74 11.00 -0.88 11.10
C LEU A 74 10.28 0.12 10.19
N GLN A 75 10.34 1.42 10.52
CA GLN A 75 9.79 2.48 9.67
C GLN A 75 10.50 2.54 8.30
N ALA A 76 11.83 2.41 8.28
CA ALA A 76 12.58 2.33 7.02
C ALA A 76 12.18 1.10 6.20
N LEU A 77 11.93 -0.05 6.83
CA LEU A 77 11.47 -1.25 6.17
C LEU A 77 10.08 -1.06 5.54
N VAL A 78 9.14 -0.44 6.27
CA VAL A 78 7.80 -0.10 5.75
C VAL A 78 7.91 0.84 4.55
N PHE A 79 8.80 1.82 4.60
CA PHE A 79 9.06 2.71 3.47
C PHE A 79 9.61 1.96 2.24
N VAL A 80 10.52 1.01 2.45
CA VAL A 80 11.02 0.13 1.37
C VAL A 80 9.89 -0.73 0.78
N ILE A 81 9.03 -1.30 1.61
CA ILE A 81 7.83 -2.04 1.16
C ILE A 81 6.90 -1.13 0.34
N TRP A 82 6.70 0.11 0.78
CA TRP A 82 5.94 1.11 0.04
C TRP A 82 6.54 1.38 -1.35
N LEU A 83 7.87 1.50 -1.47
CA LEU A 83 8.54 1.64 -2.78
C LEU A 83 8.28 0.45 -3.70
N PHE A 84 8.28 -0.78 -3.17
CA PHE A 84 7.95 -1.97 -3.96
C PHE A 84 6.52 -1.97 -4.51
N GLY A 85 5.57 -1.28 -3.87
CA GLY A 85 4.21 -1.10 -4.39
C GLY A 85 4.08 0.11 -5.33
N PHE A 86 4.74 1.21 -4.99
CA PHE A 86 4.65 2.48 -5.71
C PHE A 86 5.35 2.46 -7.07
N ILE A 87 6.55 1.88 -7.16
CA ILE A 87 7.32 1.84 -8.42
C ILE A 87 6.55 1.11 -9.54
N PRO A 88 5.99 -0.09 -9.31
CA PRO A 88 5.12 -0.75 -10.30
C PRO A 88 3.88 0.08 -10.66
N ALA A 89 3.31 0.84 -9.71
CA ALA A 89 2.19 1.75 -9.99
C ALA A 89 2.59 2.83 -11.01
N VAL A 90 3.77 3.42 -10.85
CA VAL A 90 4.31 4.40 -11.80
C VAL A 90 4.64 3.77 -13.15
N GLN A 91 5.08 2.51 -13.16
CA GLN A 91 5.39 1.77 -14.38
C GLN A 91 4.15 1.25 -15.13
N GLY A 92 2.98 1.19 -14.47
CA GLY A 92 1.78 0.61 -15.07
C GLY A 92 1.70 -0.91 -14.92
N GLU A 93 2.38 -1.48 -13.93
CA GLU A 93 2.49 -2.92 -13.71
C GLU A 93 1.74 -3.38 -12.45
N LYS A 94 0.98 -4.48 -12.54
CA LYS A 94 0.38 -5.17 -11.39
C LYS A 94 1.40 -6.12 -10.76
N LYS A 95 2.40 -5.58 -10.08
CA LYS A 95 3.40 -6.37 -9.37
C LYS A 95 3.14 -6.34 -7.86
N PRO A 96 2.89 -7.47 -7.19
CA PRO A 96 2.63 -7.50 -5.76
C PRO A 96 3.91 -7.17 -5.00
N ILE A 97 3.78 -6.56 -3.83
CA ILE A 97 4.94 -6.42 -2.94
C ILE A 97 5.45 -7.82 -2.54
N PRO A 98 6.76 -8.00 -2.35
CA PRO A 98 7.31 -9.28 -1.91
C PRO A 98 6.70 -9.76 -0.59
N PHE A 99 6.58 -11.07 -0.43
CA PHE A 99 6.10 -11.79 0.76
C PHE A 99 4.64 -11.57 1.18
N LEU A 100 4.12 -10.35 1.10
CA LEU A 100 2.80 -9.98 1.62
C LEU A 100 1.78 -9.59 0.54
N GLY A 101 2.24 -9.23 -0.66
CA GLY A 101 1.39 -8.57 -1.65
C GLY A 101 0.25 -9.45 -2.16
N ASP A 102 0.48 -10.76 -2.31
CA ASP A 102 -0.57 -11.69 -2.75
C ASP A 102 -1.63 -11.87 -1.66
N TYR A 103 -1.22 -11.98 -0.39
CA TYR A 103 -2.15 -12.03 0.74
C TYR A 103 -3.03 -10.77 0.83
N PHE A 104 -2.49 -9.60 0.51
CA PHE A 104 -3.27 -8.36 0.48
C PHE A 104 -4.36 -8.40 -0.61
N GLN A 105 -4.08 -9.02 -1.75
CA GLN A 105 -5.10 -9.20 -2.79
C GLN A 105 -6.23 -10.12 -2.31
N ASP A 106 -5.89 -11.20 -1.61
CA ASP A 106 -6.86 -12.17 -1.12
C ASP A 106 -7.70 -11.64 0.06
N TRP A 107 -7.05 -11.02 1.05
CA TRP A 107 -7.72 -10.49 2.25
C TRP A 107 -8.64 -9.32 1.92
N PHE A 108 -8.22 -8.46 0.99
CA PHE A 108 -8.96 -7.26 0.62
C PHE A 108 -9.73 -7.39 -0.69
N LYS A 109 -9.97 -8.62 -1.19
CA LYS A 109 -10.62 -8.86 -2.50
C LYS A 109 -11.98 -8.19 -2.69
N SER A 110 -12.68 -7.80 -1.62
CA SER A 110 -13.94 -7.06 -1.66
C SER A 110 -13.76 -5.53 -1.76
N ILE A 111 -12.52 -5.03 -1.73
CA ILE A 111 -12.17 -3.62 -1.78
C ILE A 111 -11.59 -3.28 -3.15
N GLY A 112 -12.12 -2.19 -3.71
CA GLY A 112 -11.67 -1.64 -4.98
C GLY A 112 -12.42 -2.23 -6.15
#